data_AF-A0A351IAN8-F1
#
_entry.id   AF-A0A351IAN8-F1
#
_cell.length_a   1.000
_cell.length_b   1.000
_cell.length_c   1.000
_cell.angle_alpha   90.00
_cell.angle_beta   90.00
_cell.angle_gamma   90.00
#
_symmetry.space_group_name_H-M   'P 1'
#
loop_
_entity.id
_entity.type
_entity.pdbx_description
1 polymer ?
#
loop_
_entity_poly.entity_id
_entity_poly.type
_entity_poly.pdbx_seq_one_letter_code
_entity_poly.pdbx_strand_id
1 'polypeptide(L)'
;MKNLIHSKGAIYTGIEVLLKESGFKKSDIKHVFIAGGLGTALNIRSAINIGLLPDLPEKSFVFLGNTSVSGAKMCLLSSEAMDKAETIANKMAYLDLSTSSSFMNNYSAALFLPHTDIELFPSVKKMLSI
;
A
#
# COMPACT_ATOMS: atom_id res chain seq x y z
N MET A 1 10.71 -12.70 -13.12
CA MET A 1 9.38 -12.12 -13.41
C MET A 1 8.28 -12.57 -12.45
N LYS A 2 8.09 -13.88 -12.22
CA LYS A 2 7.04 -14.41 -11.32
C LYS A 2 7.03 -13.77 -9.93
N ASN A 3 8.20 -13.65 -9.28
CA ASN A 3 8.29 -13.06 -7.94
C ASN A 3 7.74 -11.62 -7.87
N LEU A 4 8.00 -10.78 -8.90
CA LEU A 4 7.48 -9.42 -8.93
C LEU A 4 5.94 -9.39 -8.99
N ILE A 5 5.35 -10.25 -9.82
CA ILE A 5 3.89 -10.38 -9.95
C ILE A 5 3.25 -10.82 -8.63
N HIS A 6 3.84 -11.80 -7.95
CA HIS A 6 3.34 -12.27 -6.66
C HIS A 6 3.49 -11.20 -5.56
N SER A 7 4.63 -10.51 -5.51
CA SER A 7 4.87 -9.44 -4.52
C SER A 7 3.94 -8.25 -4.73
N LYS A 8 3.78 -7.78 -5.97
CA LYS A 8 2.88 -6.65 -6.26
C LYS A 8 1.43 -7.02 -6.02
N GLY A 9 1.03 -8.24 -6.39
CA GLY A 9 -0.32 -8.76 -6.16
C GLY A 9 -0.63 -8.80 -4.67
N ALA A 10 0.30 -9.28 -3.85
CA ALA A 10 0.11 -9.36 -2.41
C ALA A 10 -0.07 -7.97 -1.76
N ILE A 11 0.74 -6.99 -2.18
CA ILE A 11 0.65 -5.60 -1.69
C ILE A 11 -0.70 -4.97 -2.08
N TYR A 12 -1.05 -5.03 -3.36
CA TYR A 12 -2.31 -4.44 -3.85
C TYR A 12 -3.53 -5.07 -3.18
N THR A 13 -3.57 -6.40 -3.09
CA THR A 13 -4.66 -7.11 -2.43
C THR A 13 -4.74 -6.80 -0.94
N GLY A 14 -3.61 -6.66 -0.26
CA GLY A 14 -3.58 -6.24 1.15
C GLY A 14 -4.21 -4.88 1.36
N ILE A 15 -3.91 -3.91 0.48
CA ILE A 15 -4.52 -2.56 0.52
C ILE A 15 -6.04 -2.64 0.30
N GLU A 16 -6.49 -3.38 -0.73
CA GLU A 16 -7.92 -3.49 -1.05
C GLU A 16 -8.72 -4.14 0.09
N VAL A 17 -8.19 -5.22 0.68
CA VAL A 17 -8.86 -5.89 1.79
C VAL A 17 -8.88 -5.00 3.03
N LEU A 18 -7.78 -4.31 3.35
CA LEU A 18 -7.76 -3.37 4.49
C LEU A 18 -8.80 -2.26 4.35
N LEU A 19 -8.93 -1.67 3.16
CA LEU A 19 -9.95 -0.64 2.90
C LEU A 19 -11.36 -1.22 3.07
N LYS A 20 -11.62 -2.38 2.47
CA LYS A 20 -12.92 -3.04 2.52
C LYS A 20 -13.33 -3.39 3.96
N GLU A 21 -12.47 -4.07 4.71
CA GLU A 21 -12.75 -4.50 6.10
C GLU A 21 -12.88 -3.30 7.05
N SER A 22 -12.20 -2.19 6.74
CA SER A 22 -12.30 -0.94 7.51
C SER A 22 -13.48 -0.05 7.06
N GLY A 23 -14.26 -0.45 6.06
CA GLY A 23 -15.40 0.31 5.55
C GLY A 23 -15.04 1.56 4.75
N PHE A 24 -13.78 1.69 4.29
CA PHE A 24 -13.31 2.81 3.48
C PHE A 24 -13.24 2.47 2.00
N LYS A 25 -13.30 3.52 1.16
CA LYS A 25 -13.10 3.46 -0.28
C LYS A 25 -11.74 4.05 -0.64
N LYS A 26 -11.22 3.72 -1.83
CA LYS A 26 -10.00 4.34 -2.38
C LYS A 26 -10.08 5.87 -2.41
N SER A 27 -11.26 6.40 -2.70
CA SER A 27 -11.54 7.85 -2.73
C SER A 27 -11.34 8.54 -1.38
N ASP A 28 -11.37 7.79 -0.27
CA ASP A 28 -11.22 8.34 1.07
C ASP A 28 -9.74 8.53 1.45
N ILE A 29 -8.82 7.95 0.65
CA ILE A 29 -7.38 8.08 0.84
C ILE A 29 -6.91 9.47 0.40
N LYS A 30 -6.45 10.28 1.37
CA LYS A 30 -5.84 11.59 1.09
C LYS A 30 -4.34 11.49 0.81
N HIS A 31 -3.64 10.68 1.60
CA HIS A 31 -2.20 10.51 1.54
C HIS A 31 -1.82 9.04 1.66
N VAL A 32 -0.79 8.64 0.91
CA VAL A 32 -0.15 7.34 0.99
C VAL A 32 1.32 7.56 1.35
N PHE A 33 1.67 7.24 2.59
CA PHE A 33 3.04 7.32 3.06
C PHE A 33 3.78 6.03 2.76
N ILE A 34 4.81 6.10 1.92
CA ILE A 34 5.63 4.96 1.52
C ILE A 34 6.93 4.98 2.31
N ALA A 35 7.16 3.91 3.06
CA ALA A 35 8.37 3.68 3.83
C ALA A 35 9.08 2.39 3.38
N GLY A 36 10.37 2.29 3.71
CA GLY A 36 11.19 1.10 3.47
C GLY A 36 12.37 1.35 2.54
N GLY A 37 13.24 0.33 2.42
CA GLY A 37 14.49 0.38 1.67
C GLY A 37 14.33 0.49 0.14
N LEU A 38 13.11 0.30 -0.39
CA LEU A 38 12.82 0.64 -1.78
C LEU A 38 12.98 2.14 -2.08
N GLY A 39 13.01 2.99 -1.04
CA GLY A 39 13.47 4.37 -1.11
C GLY A 39 12.67 5.28 -2.05
N THR A 40 13.23 6.46 -2.32
CA THR A 40 12.76 7.47 -3.28
C THR A 40 12.87 7.02 -4.75
N ALA A 41 13.28 5.77 -5.00
CA ALA A 41 13.51 5.22 -6.33
C ALA A 41 12.25 4.57 -6.95
N LEU A 42 11.17 4.40 -6.17
CA LEU A 42 9.92 3.88 -6.71
C LEU A 42 9.26 4.96 -7.58
N ASN A 43 9.20 4.72 -8.88
CA ASN A 43 8.39 5.54 -9.78
C ASN A 43 6.90 5.23 -9.54
N ILE A 44 6.15 6.20 -9.01
CA ILE A 44 4.73 6.05 -8.67
C ILE A 44 3.91 5.67 -9.90
N ARG A 45 4.12 6.34 -11.04
CA ARG A 45 3.41 6.03 -12.28
C ARG A 45 3.66 4.58 -12.72
N SER A 46 4.91 4.11 -12.70
CA SER A 46 5.24 2.73 -13.03
C SER A 46 4.63 1.73 -12.04
N ALA A 47 4.61 2.05 -10.75
CA ALA A 47 3.99 1.23 -9.72
C ALA A 47 2.48 1.08 -9.93
N ILE A 48 1.79 2.15 -10.31
CA ILE A 48 0.36 2.11 -10.69
C ILE A 48 0.18 1.29 -11.98
N ASN A 49 1.01 1.51 -13.01
CA ASN A 49 0.92 0.82 -14.29
C ASN A 49 1.04 -0.71 -14.16
N ILE A 50 1.83 -1.21 -13.20
CA ILE A 50 1.94 -2.65 -12.93
C ILE A 50 0.91 -3.16 -11.91
N GLY A 51 0.10 -2.28 -11.31
CA GLY A 51 -0.87 -2.61 -10.27
C GLY A 51 -0.25 -3.00 -8.93
N LEU A 52 0.87 -2.37 -8.56
CA LEU A 52 1.45 -2.43 -7.21
C LEU A 52 0.71 -1.49 -6.25
N LEU A 53 0.40 -0.28 -6.71
CA LEU A 53 -0.29 0.75 -5.94
C LEU A 53 -1.67 1.02 -6.54
N PRO A 54 -2.66 1.46 -5.73
CA PRO A 54 -3.96 1.88 -6.24
C PRO A 54 -3.80 3.10 -7.16
N ASP A 55 -4.69 3.20 -8.16
CA ASP A 55 -4.70 4.32 -9.10
C ASP A 55 -5.22 5.60 -8.42
N LEU A 56 -4.31 6.32 -7.80
CA LEU A 56 -4.53 7.59 -7.11
C LEU A 56 -3.64 8.68 -7.75
N PRO A 57 -3.98 9.97 -7.58
CA PRO A 57 -3.13 11.06 -8.02
C PRO A 57 -1.70 10.93 -7.48
N GLU A 58 -0.68 11.11 -8.32
CA GLU A 58 0.73 10.93 -7.91
C GLU A 58 1.11 11.83 -6.72
N LYS A 59 0.50 13.01 -6.61
CA LYS A 59 0.68 13.95 -5.50
C LYS A 59 0.20 13.43 -4.13
N SER A 60 -0.61 12.36 -4.11
CA SER A 60 -1.07 11.73 -2.86
C SER A 60 0.01 10.86 -2.22
N PHE A 61 1.07 10.50 -2.96
CA PHE A 61 2.13 9.62 -2.46
C PHE A 61 3.30 10.43 -1.91
N VAL A 62 3.76 10.06 -0.71
CA VAL A 62 4.86 10.72 -0.01
C VAL A 62 5.89 9.69 0.44
N PHE A 63 7.15 9.87 0.05
CA PHE A 63 8.25 8.99 0.45
C PHE A 63 8.87 9.44 1.75
N LEU A 64 8.94 8.53 2.73
CA LEU A 64 9.50 8.79 4.06
C LEU A 64 10.86 8.11 4.30
N GLY A 65 11.35 7.32 3.34
CA GLY A 65 12.59 6.56 3.49
C GLY A 65 12.47 5.45 4.54
N ASN A 66 13.55 5.21 5.30
CA ASN A 66 13.54 4.20 6.36
C ASN A 66 12.97 4.78 7.67
N THR A 67 11.65 4.65 7.82
CA THR A 67 10.93 5.10 9.02
C THR A 67 11.22 4.25 10.26
N SER A 68 11.62 2.98 10.10
CA SER A 68 12.02 2.12 11.22
C SER A 68 13.27 2.67 11.93
N VAL A 69 14.32 3.00 11.17
CA VAL A 69 15.55 3.61 11.72
C VAL A 69 15.27 5.00 12.28
N SER A 70 14.48 5.81 11.57
CA SER A 70 14.13 7.16 12.00
C SER A 70 13.33 7.14 13.30
N GLY A 71 12.34 6.26 13.42
CA GLY A 71 11.54 6.05 14.64
C GLY A 71 12.38 5.54 15.81
N ALA A 72 13.26 4.56 15.56
CA ALA A 72 14.18 4.07 16.59
C ALA A 72 15.08 5.17 17.15
N LYS A 73 15.62 6.04 16.27
CA LYS A 73 16.40 7.21 16.69
C LYS A 73 15.56 8.19 17.51
N MET A 74 14.30 8.43 17.14
CA MET A 74 13.40 9.32 17.90
C MET A 74 13.16 8.76 19.30
N CYS A 75 12.82 7.48 19.44
CA CYS A 75 12.60 6.84 20.73
C CYS A 75 13.87 6.77 21.59
N LEU A 76 15.05 6.61 20.97
CA LEU A 76 16.33 6.60 21.68
C LEU A 76 16.66 7.97 22.31
N LEU A 77 16.26 9.06 21.65
CA LEU A 77 16.62 10.44 22.04
C LEU A 77 15.52 11.15 22.84
N SER A 78 14.34 10.56 23.00
CA SER A 78 13.19 11.20 23.64
C SER A 78 12.29 10.18 24.33
N SER A 79 12.17 10.31 25.65
CA SER A 79 11.20 9.52 26.44
C SER A 79 9.76 9.79 26.02
N GLU A 80 9.42 11.05 25.72
CA GLU A 80 8.09 11.40 25.20
C GLU A 80 7.79 10.71 23.85
N ALA A 81 8.79 10.58 22.97
CA ALA A 81 8.64 9.83 21.73
C ALA A 81 8.44 8.32 21.99
N MET A 82 9.10 7.76 23.00
CA MET A 82 8.89 6.38 23.43
C MET A 82 7.46 6.16 23.94
N ASP A 83 6.97 7.03 24.83
CA ASP A 83 5.61 6.94 25.38
C ASP A 83 4.54 7.07 24.27
N LYS A 84 4.79 7.94 23.29
CA LYS A 84 3.93 8.08 22.10
C LYS A 84 3.93 6.80 21.26
N ALA A 85 5.10 6.19 21.04
CA ALA A 85 5.20 4.95 20.27
C ALA A 85 4.42 3.81 20.94
N GLU A 86 4.52 3.69 22.28
CA GLU A 86 3.75 2.71 23.06
C GLU A 86 2.24 2.98 22.97
N THR A 87 1.82 4.24 23.09
CA THR A 87 0.42 4.64 22.95
C THR A 87 -0.13 4.30 21.56
N ILE A 88 0.65 4.50 20.50
CA ILE A 88 0.26 4.15 19.13
C ILE A 88 0.15 2.64 18.99
N ALA A 89 1.13 1.88 19.47
CA ALA A 89 1.12 0.42 19.41
C ALA A 89 -0.15 -0.17 20.06
N ASN A 90 -0.53 0.36 21.23
CA ASN A 90 -1.75 -0.07 21.95
C ASN A 90 -3.06 0.30 21.23
N LYS A 91 -3.04 1.21 20.25
CA LYS A 91 -4.21 1.60 19.45
C LYS A 91 -4.28 0.89 18.10
N MET A 92 -3.24 0.15 17.70
CA MET A 92 -3.22 -0.56 16.43
C MET A 92 -4.08 -1.82 16.51
N ALA A 93 -5.05 -1.93 15.60
CA ALA A 93 -5.81 -3.16 15.39
C ALA A 93 -5.15 -4.00 14.29
N TYR A 94 -4.85 -5.26 14.59
CA TYR A 94 -4.32 -6.21 13.61
C TYR A 94 -5.48 -6.89 12.85
N LEU A 95 -5.40 -6.85 11.53
CA LEU A 95 -6.32 -7.56 10.64
C LEU A 95 -5.58 -8.76 10.03
N ASP A 96 -6.04 -9.98 10.32
CA ASP A 96 -5.48 -11.19 9.72
C ASP A 96 -6.05 -11.44 8.32
N LEU A 97 -5.28 -11.03 7.31
CA LEU A 97 -5.63 -11.19 5.90
C LEU A 97 -5.74 -12.67 5.47
N SER A 98 -5.08 -13.60 6.16
CA SER A 98 -5.11 -15.03 5.79
C SER A 98 -6.48 -15.67 6.02
N THR A 99 -7.27 -15.10 6.93
CA THR A 99 -8.61 -15.57 7.26
C THR A 99 -9.70 -14.94 6.37
N SER A 100 -9.35 -13.89 5.62
CA SER A 100 -10.30 -13.23 4.72
C SER A 100 -10.47 -14.06 3.45
N SER A 101 -11.64 -14.67 3.29
CA SER A 101 -12.03 -15.33 2.03
C SER A 101 -11.97 -14.38 0.83
N SER A 102 -12.11 -13.07 1.06
CA SER A 102 -11.97 -12.03 0.04
C SER A 102 -10.52 -11.87 -0.44
N PHE A 103 -9.52 -12.21 0.39
CA PHE A 103 -8.10 -12.04 0.04
C PHE A 103 -7.70 -12.95 -1.11
N MET A 104 -7.99 -14.26 -1.03
CA MET A 104 -7.59 -15.22 -2.07
C MET A 104 -8.24 -14.93 -3.44
N ASN A 105 -9.50 -14.50 -3.43
CA ASN A 105 -10.22 -14.09 -4.64
C ASN A 105 -9.59 -12.84 -5.27
N ASN A 106 -9.33 -11.82 -4.45
CA ASN A 106 -8.73 -10.57 -4.92
C ASN A 106 -7.25 -10.75 -5.30
N TYR A 107 -6.54 -11.70 -4.69
CA TYR A 107 -5.13 -11.99 -4.97
C TYR A 107 -4.93 -12.52 -6.38
N SER A 108 -5.74 -13.51 -6.78
CA SER A 108 -5.66 -14.09 -8.12
C SER A 108 -5.89 -13.04 -9.21
N ALA A 109 -6.86 -12.13 -9.00
CA ALA A 109 -7.12 -11.00 -9.87
C ALA A 109 -5.94 -10.02 -9.95
N ALA A 110 -5.24 -9.81 -8.83
CA ALA A 110 -4.06 -8.95 -8.74
C ALA A 110 -2.77 -9.56 -9.31
N LEU A 111 -2.78 -10.81 -9.81
CA LEU A 111 -1.63 -11.40 -10.50
C LEU A 111 -1.49 -10.96 -11.98
N PHE A 112 -2.47 -10.24 -12.53
CA PHE A 112 -2.43 -9.68 -13.89
C PHE A 112 -1.89 -8.26 -13.87
N LEU A 113 -1.46 -7.72 -15.02
CA LEU A 113 -0.94 -6.35 -15.13
C LEU A 113 -1.93 -5.43 -15.85
N PRO A 114 -2.38 -4.32 -15.24
CA PRO A 114 -2.21 -3.98 -13.81
C PRO A 114 -3.07 -4.87 -12.89
N HIS A 115 -4.18 -5.40 -13.40
CA HIS A 115 -5.17 -6.22 -12.69
C HIS A 115 -6.11 -6.86 -13.73
N THR A 116 -6.90 -7.88 -13.38
CA THR A 116 -7.91 -8.43 -14.31
C THR A 116 -9.05 -7.47 -14.60
N ASP A 117 -9.38 -6.63 -13.62
CA ASP A 117 -10.34 -5.53 -13.74
C ASP A 117 -9.62 -4.20 -14.02
N ILE A 118 -9.73 -3.73 -15.25
CA ILE A 118 -9.08 -2.51 -15.72
C ILE A 118 -9.79 -1.23 -15.24
N GLU A 119 -11.05 -1.31 -14.81
CA GLU A 119 -11.80 -0.15 -14.30
C GLU A 119 -11.24 0.35 -12.97
N LEU A 120 -10.51 -0.50 -12.24
CA LEU A 120 -9.77 -0.12 -11.04
C LEU A 120 -8.54 0.75 -11.32
N PHE A 121 -8.13 0.87 -12.60
CA PHE A 121 -6.95 1.59 -13.07
C PHE A 121 -7.28 2.53 -14.24
N PRO A 122 -8.16 3.54 -14.04
CA PRO A 122 -8.61 4.44 -15.10
C PRO A 122 -7.47 5.21 -15.80
N SER A 123 -6.38 5.53 -15.11
CA SER A 123 -5.23 6.20 -15.72
C SER A 123 -4.45 5.29 -16.66
N VAL A 124 -4.37 3.99 -16.34
CA VAL A 124 -3.74 2.97 -17.19
C VAL A 124 -4.65 2.64 -18.38
N LYS A 125 -5.96 2.50 -18.13
CA LYS A 125 -6.99 2.33 -19.18
C LYS A 125 -6.86 3.42 -20.25
N LYS A 126 -6.86 4.68 -19.81
CA LYS A 126 -6.68 5.85 -20.69
C LYS A 126 -5.37 5.81 -21.48
N MET A 127 -4.27 5.39 -20.85
CA MET A 127 -2.97 5.24 -21.52
C MET A 127 -3.00 4.17 -22.62
N LEU A 128 -3.72 3.08 -22.41
CA LEU A 128 -3.82 1.97 -23.36
C LEU A 128 -4.82 2.23 -24.50
N SER A 129 -5.55 3.35 -24.48
CA SER A 129 -6.57 3.70 -25.49
C SER A 129 -7.66 2.63 -25.68
N ILE A 130 -8.02 1.96 -24.59
CA ILE A 130 -9.11 0.99 -24.45
C ILE A 130 -10.07 1.42 -23.35
#